data_AF-A0A5D0NVD5-F1
#
_entry.id   AF-A0A5D0NVD5-F1
#
_cell.length_a   1.000
_cell.length_b   1.000
_cell.length_c   1.000
_cell.angle_alpha   90.00
_cell.angle_beta   90.00
_cell.angle_gamma   90.00
#
_symmetry.space_group_name_H-M   'P 1'
#
loop_
_entity.id
_entity.type
_entity.pdbx_description
1 polymer ?
#
loop_
_entity_poly.entity_id
_entity_poly.type
_entity_poly.pdbx_seq_one_letter_code
_entity_poly.pdbx_strand_id
1 'polypeptide(L)'
;MTSDPTVLRLTVRQLLEMPRFRLRLVAGADGLDRPIRWAHSTELLDPGPYLRGNEIVLTVGAALRDAAACASFAGSVKASRGAAIGYGIGDVTDAAPADLREVCDRLGLPLLEVPPEVPFLSFTEWFAERLAAGRDERHEREETGRLLRMVGEGLASVEVLRPRIDDAGLDPAALLAVAMPPPEEDLPGVLGVDGDTAILITDGDGGWPEPAGIGSPGPLDHLPLSLTESLAALDAARRTGGVVHAADLATFQALLGRLDQDQLAPFIDQIARPLADYDDAHGTRLVETLRTFLDKGGAVGATSRALYLHPNTLRHRLSRIEALTGRNPLQFEDRVALAIATWSVSRRGASPS
;
A
#
# COMPACT_ATOMS: atom_id res chain seq x y z
N MET A 1 1.95 6.23 19.67
CA MET A 1 2.99 7.09 19.06
C MET A 1 3.45 6.37 17.82
N THR A 2 2.88 6.79 16.70
CA THR A 2 3.00 6.18 15.38
C THR A 2 4.45 6.22 14.94
N SER A 3 5.06 5.03 14.85
CA SER A 3 6.18 4.77 13.96
C SER A 3 5.74 5.13 12.55
N ASP A 4 6.18 6.30 12.10
CA ASP A 4 6.09 6.73 10.71
C ASP A 4 6.84 5.69 9.86
N PRO A 5 6.19 5.00 8.90
CA PRO A 5 6.82 3.95 8.13
C PRO A 5 7.98 4.52 7.31
N THR A 6 8.97 3.66 7.10
CA THR A 6 10.32 3.97 6.66
C THR A 6 10.34 4.55 5.24
N VAL A 7 10.08 5.86 5.09
CA VAL A 7 10.59 6.62 3.92
C VAL A 7 12.07 6.26 3.80
N LEU A 8 12.53 5.73 2.67
CA LEU A 8 13.94 5.38 2.43
C LEU A 8 14.85 6.57 2.82
N ARG A 9 15.36 6.53 4.05
CA ARG A 9 16.17 7.64 4.60
C ARG A 9 17.57 7.44 4.07
N LEU A 10 18.07 8.44 3.36
CA LEU A 10 19.48 8.50 2.96
C LEU A 10 20.35 8.21 4.18
N THR A 11 21.34 7.31 4.05
CA THR A 11 22.27 6.97 5.13
C THR A 11 23.64 7.61 4.93
N VAL A 12 24.47 7.63 5.98
CA VAL A 12 25.86 8.08 5.87
C VAL A 12 26.64 7.22 4.88
N ARG A 13 26.38 5.91 4.82
CA ARG A 13 26.94 4.98 3.83
C ARG A 13 26.66 5.44 2.40
N GLN A 14 25.41 5.77 2.09
CA GLN A 14 25.02 6.22 0.76
C GLN A 14 25.63 7.58 0.42
N LEU A 15 25.80 8.48 1.40
CA LEU A 15 26.50 9.75 1.19
C LEU A 15 27.99 9.52 0.86
N LEU A 16 28.65 8.58 1.55
CA LEU A 16 30.06 8.21 1.33
C LEU A 16 30.30 7.67 -0.09
N GLU A 17 29.32 6.97 -0.67
CA GLU A 17 29.38 6.42 -2.02
C GLU A 17 29.23 7.47 -3.13
N MET A 18 28.87 8.72 -2.80
CA MET A 18 28.63 9.77 -3.80
C MET A 18 29.95 10.32 -4.38
N PRO A 19 30.24 10.08 -5.68
CA PRO A 19 31.55 10.40 -6.24
C PRO A 19 31.92 11.89 -6.19
N ARG A 20 30.92 12.78 -6.27
CA ARG A 20 31.15 14.24 -6.28
C ARG A 20 31.64 14.80 -4.94
N PHE A 21 31.34 14.15 -3.81
CA PHE A 21 31.80 14.62 -2.50
C PHE A 21 33.16 14.04 -2.12
N ARG A 22 33.62 12.97 -2.81
CA ARG A 22 34.95 12.36 -2.64
C ARG A 22 35.32 12.10 -1.18
N LEU A 23 34.31 11.72 -0.39
CA LEU A 23 34.43 11.57 1.05
C LEU A 23 35.31 10.37 1.38
N ARG A 24 36.08 10.49 2.46
CA ARG A 24 36.86 9.38 3.01
C ARG A 24 36.48 9.14 4.46
N LEU A 25 35.98 7.93 4.76
CA LEU A 25 35.75 7.51 6.14
C LEU A 25 37.09 7.31 6.85
N VAL A 26 37.25 7.91 8.03
CA VAL A 26 38.49 7.84 8.82
C VAL A 26 38.30 7.40 10.27
N ALA A 27 37.07 7.37 10.77
CA ALA A 27 36.67 6.78 12.07
C ALA A 27 35.15 6.57 12.12
N GLY A 28 34.67 5.79 13.10
CA GLY A 28 33.27 5.65 13.46
C GLY A 28 32.44 4.79 12.48
N ALA A 29 33.04 3.75 11.90
CA ALA A 29 32.41 2.90 10.88
C ALA A 29 31.08 2.26 11.32
N ASP A 30 30.91 2.00 12.62
CA ASP A 30 29.69 1.43 13.19
C ASP A 30 28.45 2.32 13.01
N GLY A 31 28.63 3.60 12.69
CA GLY A 31 27.55 4.56 12.48
C GLY A 31 27.14 4.78 11.03
N LEU A 32 27.63 4.00 10.06
CA LEU A 32 27.38 4.26 8.63
C LEU A 32 25.91 4.16 8.21
N ASP A 33 25.10 3.37 8.90
CA ASP A 33 23.67 3.20 8.57
C ASP A 33 22.77 4.24 9.26
N ARG A 34 23.35 5.25 9.90
CA ARG A 34 22.61 6.37 10.48
C ARG A 34 21.92 7.19 9.38
N PRO A 35 20.64 7.56 9.56
CA PRO A 35 19.95 8.41 8.60
C PRO A 35 20.52 9.82 8.61
N ILE A 36 20.58 10.45 7.44
CA ILE A 36 21.07 11.80 7.24
C ILE A 36 20.10 12.59 6.36
N ARG A 37 19.82 13.85 6.75
CA ARG A 37 18.81 14.71 6.09
C ARG A 37 19.30 16.10 5.70
N TRP A 38 20.45 16.53 6.22
CA TRP A 38 20.91 17.91 6.05
C TRP A 38 22.40 18.03 6.38
N ALA A 39 23.02 19.13 5.96
CA ALA A 39 24.38 19.51 6.33
C ALA A 39 24.40 20.83 7.12
N HIS A 40 25.17 20.89 8.20
CA HIS A 40 25.32 22.09 9.02
C HIS A 40 26.80 22.43 9.18
N SER A 41 27.23 23.58 8.66
CA SER A 41 28.60 24.06 8.82
C SER A 41 28.73 24.90 10.08
N THR A 42 29.76 24.65 10.88
CA THR A 42 30.02 25.38 12.12
C THR A 42 31.46 25.25 12.59
N GLU A 43 31.95 26.27 13.30
CA GLU A 43 33.24 26.25 14.00
C GLU A 43 33.06 26.39 15.53
N LEU A 44 31.82 26.29 16.02
CA LEU A 44 31.52 26.31 17.44
C LEU A 44 31.93 24.98 18.09
N LEU A 45 32.53 25.05 19.28
CA LEU A 45 32.90 23.86 20.05
C LEU A 45 31.67 23.05 20.51
N ASP A 46 30.55 23.73 20.74
CA ASP A 46 29.26 23.13 21.05
C ASP A 46 28.22 23.51 19.98
N PRO A 47 28.08 22.72 18.91
CA PRO A 47 27.06 22.97 17.89
C PRO A 47 25.65 22.54 18.32
N GLY A 48 25.51 21.86 19.46
CA GLY A 48 24.29 21.20 19.91
C GLY A 48 23.01 22.04 19.83
N PRO A 49 23.00 23.32 20.26
CA PRO A 49 21.82 24.19 20.21
C PRO A 49 21.24 24.45 18.81
N TYR A 50 22.01 24.21 17.75
CA TYR A 50 21.62 24.50 16.36
C TYR A 50 21.21 23.26 15.56
N LEU A 51 21.33 22.07 16.17
CA LEU A 51 21.06 20.79 15.52
C LEU A 51 19.65 20.27 15.87
N ARG A 52 19.01 19.59 14.91
CA ARG A 52 17.69 18.95 15.10
C ARG A 52 17.75 17.43 15.03
N GLY A 53 18.89 16.85 14.68
CA GLY A 53 19.16 15.43 14.52
C GLY A 53 19.25 15.01 13.05
N ASN A 54 20.07 13.99 12.77
CA ASN A 54 20.33 13.45 11.44
C ASN A 54 21.05 14.45 10.50
N GLU A 55 21.82 15.41 11.02
CA GLU A 55 22.68 16.27 10.21
C GLU A 55 24.12 15.74 10.13
N ILE A 56 24.81 15.93 9.00
CA ILE A 56 26.29 15.96 8.99
C ILE A 56 26.76 17.32 9.45
N VAL A 57 27.64 17.35 10.44
CA VAL A 57 28.23 18.60 10.94
C VAL A 57 29.58 18.81 10.27
N LEU A 58 29.69 19.90 9.50
CA LEU A 58 30.87 20.26 8.72
C LEU A 58 31.72 21.27 9.49
N THR A 59 33.02 21.02 9.60
CA THR A 59 33.97 21.90 10.28
C THR A 59 35.36 21.77 9.67
N VAL A 60 36.16 22.84 9.67
CA VAL A 60 37.60 22.78 9.37
C VAL A 60 38.43 22.58 10.64
N GLY A 61 37.80 22.52 11.82
CA GLY A 61 38.45 22.17 13.07
C GLY A 61 39.22 23.32 13.75
N ALA A 62 38.91 24.58 13.46
CA ALA A 62 39.68 25.72 14.00
C ALA A 62 39.68 25.79 15.54
N ALA A 63 38.60 25.28 16.16
CA ALA A 63 38.43 25.17 17.60
C ALA A 63 38.96 23.84 18.20
N LEU A 64 39.34 22.86 17.38
CA LEU A 64 39.69 21.49 17.79
C LEU A 64 41.20 21.34 18.02
N ARG A 65 41.73 22.12 18.97
CA ARG A 65 43.18 22.28 19.18
C ARG A 65 43.81 21.24 20.11
N ASP A 66 43.00 20.55 20.89
CA ASP A 66 43.43 19.52 21.84
C ASP A 66 42.38 18.41 21.98
N ALA A 67 42.76 17.35 22.69
CA ALA A 67 41.90 16.18 22.91
C ALA A 67 40.58 16.52 23.64
N ALA A 68 40.59 17.50 24.56
CA ALA A 68 39.40 17.90 25.30
C ALA A 68 38.40 18.61 24.38
N ALA A 69 38.89 19.48 23.49
CA ALA A 69 38.08 20.14 22.49
C ALA A 69 37.47 19.14 21.48
N CYS A 70 38.27 18.19 20.98
CA CYS A 70 37.79 17.11 20.11
C CYS A 70 36.69 16.28 20.78
N ALA A 71 36.89 15.92 22.05
CA ALA A 71 35.92 15.16 22.83
C ALA A 71 34.61 15.92 23.06
N SER A 72 34.70 17.20 23.41
CA SER A 72 33.55 18.08 23.63
C SER A 72 32.72 18.23 22.35
N PHE A 73 33.37 18.50 21.22
CA PHE A 73 32.70 18.67 19.94
C PHE A 73 32.00 17.39 19.47
N ALA A 74 32.72 16.27 19.38
CA ALA A 74 32.14 15.00 18.94
C ALA A 74 31.03 14.51 19.90
N GLY A 75 31.21 14.75 21.21
CA GLY A 75 30.19 14.48 22.22
C GLY A 75 28.92 15.29 22.00
N SER A 76 29.04 16.61 21.74
CA SER A 76 27.90 17.48 21.45
C SER A 76 27.15 17.04 20.18
N VAL A 77 27.87 16.75 19.09
CA VAL A 77 27.27 16.25 17.85
C VAL A 77 26.50 14.94 18.09
N LYS A 78 27.10 13.99 18.83
CA LYS A 78 26.44 12.71 19.15
C LYS A 78 25.20 12.92 20.02
N ALA A 79 25.31 13.76 21.07
CA ALA A 79 24.22 14.05 21.99
C ALA A 79 23.01 14.68 21.29
N SER A 80 23.25 15.55 20.31
CA SER A 80 22.20 16.16 19.48
C SER A 80 21.70 15.26 18.35
N ARG A 81 22.08 13.97 18.32
CA ARG A 81 21.71 12.99 17.29
C ARG A 81 22.24 13.35 15.90
N GLY A 82 23.37 14.05 15.79
CA GLY A 82 24.09 14.24 14.53
C GLY A 82 24.42 12.91 13.87
N ALA A 83 24.31 12.85 12.55
CA ALA A 83 24.53 11.63 11.77
C ALA A 83 26.02 11.32 11.63
N ALA A 84 26.83 12.34 11.35
CA ALA A 84 28.27 12.24 11.08
C ALA A 84 28.96 13.60 11.30
N ILE A 85 30.30 13.59 11.32
CA ILE A 85 31.14 14.79 11.21
C ILE A 85 31.84 14.75 9.86
N GLY A 86 31.77 15.84 9.10
CA GLY A 86 32.62 16.07 7.93
C GLY A 86 33.72 17.07 8.28
N TYR A 87 34.97 16.60 8.31
CA TYR A 87 36.13 17.41 8.64
C TYR A 87 36.82 17.88 7.35
N GLY A 88 36.82 19.19 7.11
CA GLY A 88 37.51 19.80 5.98
C GLY A 88 39.02 19.78 6.19
N ILE A 89 39.76 19.17 5.27
CA ILE A 89 41.22 19.12 5.28
C ILE A 89 41.81 20.16 4.33
N GLY A 90 43.04 20.61 4.60
CA GLY A 90 43.82 21.52 3.76
C GLY A 90 43.88 22.98 4.26
N ASP A 91 42.87 23.45 5.01
CA ASP A 91 42.86 24.82 5.54
C ASP A 91 43.56 24.94 6.91
N VAL A 92 43.24 24.02 7.83
CA VAL A 92 43.77 24.02 9.21
C VAL A 92 44.73 22.85 9.43
N THR A 93 44.36 21.66 8.96
CA THR A 93 45.17 20.44 9.03
C THR A 93 45.08 19.63 7.75
N ASP A 94 46.13 18.89 7.41
CA ASP A 94 46.16 18.01 6.22
C ASP A 94 45.32 16.73 6.39
N ALA A 95 44.92 16.42 7.62
CA ALA A 95 44.12 15.25 7.96
C ALA A 95 43.28 15.55 9.21
N ALA A 96 42.20 14.79 9.42
CA ALA A 96 41.42 14.90 10.66
C ALA A 96 42.30 14.53 11.89
N PRO A 97 42.30 15.32 12.98
CA PRO A 97 43.12 15.08 14.17
C PRO A 97 42.95 13.69 14.77
N ALA A 98 44.05 13.09 15.25
CA ALA A 98 44.02 11.74 15.84
C ALA A 98 43.07 11.65 17.05
N ASP A 99 43.07 12.67 17.91
CA ASP A 99 42.19 12.74 19.08
C ASP A 99 40.71 12.72 18.69
N LEU A 100 40.36 13.39 17.58
CA LEU A 100 39.00 13.39 17.05
C LEU A 100 38.60 12.02 16.49
N ARG A 101 39.51 11.35 15.78
CA ARG A 101 39.29 9.97 15.27
C ARG A 101 38.99 9.01 16.41
N GLU A 102 39.83 9.02 17.45
CA GLU A 102 39.68 8.11 18.60
C GLU A 102 38.34 8.32 19.31
N VAL A 103 37.92 9.57 19.50
CA VAL A 103 36.61 9.86 20.11
C VAL A 103 35.47 9.40 19.18
N CYS A 104 35.56 9.68 17.89
CA CYS A 104 34.55 9.28 16.90
C CYS A 104 34.36 7.75 16.84
N ASP A 105 35.45 6.99 16.85
CA ASP A 105 35.42 5.52 16.95
C ASP A 105 34.70 5.08 18.23
N ARG A 106 35.11 5.60 19.39
CA ARG A 106 34.49 5.26 20.68
C ARG A 106 32.99 5.60 20.73
N LEU A 107 32.56 6.66 20.06
CA LEU A 107 31.16 7.09 20.00
C LEU A 107 30.36 6.38 18.89
N GLY A 108 30.99 5.60 18.01
CA GLY A 108 30.37 5.11 16.77
C GLY A 108 29.76 6.24 15.95
N LEU A 109 30.45 7.39 15.87
CA LEU A 109 30.04 8.57 15.12
C LEU A 109 30.94 8.68 13.88
N PRO A 110 30.42 8.50 12.65
CA PRO A 110 31.22 8.55 11.44
C PRO A 110 31.97 9.87 11.32
N LEU A 111 33.27 9.79 11.09
CA LEU A 111 34.14 10.92 10.78
C LEU A 111 34.59 10.77 9.33
N LEU A 112 34.22 11.75 8.52
CA LEU A 112 34.47 11.79 7.08
C LEU A 112 35.42 12.95 6.79
N GLU A 113 36.52 12.71 6.10
CA GLU A 113 37.32 13.80 5.56
C GLU A 113 36.69 14.35 4.28
N VAL A 114 36.60 15.67 4.21
CA VAL A 114 36.13 16.44 3.06
C VAL A 114 37.35 17.10 2.42
N PRO A 115 37.69 16.77 1.17
CA PRO A 115 38.86 17.32 0.51
C PRO A 115 38.64 18.81 0.13
N PRO A 116 39.72 19.60 -0.01
CA PRO A 116 39.64 21.06 -0.18
C PRO A 116 38.92 21.49 -1.47
N GLU A 117 38.84 20.60 -2.48
CA GLU A 117 38.12 20.89 -3.72
C GLU A 117 36.58 20.81 -3.58
N VAL A 118 36.06 20.37 -2.43
CA VAL A 118 34.62 20.21 -2.18
C VAL A 118 34.16 21.25 -1.16
N PRO A 119 33.56 22.36 -1.60
CA PRO A 119 33.03 23.37 -0.69
C PRO A 119 31.91 22.82 0.20
N PHE A 120 31.87 23.25 1.47
CA PHE A 120 30.79 22.86 2.39
C PHE A 120 29.41 23.30 1.90
N LEU A 121 29.32 24.41 1.14
CA LEU A 121 28.09 24.87 0.51
C LEU A 121 27.46 23.81 -0.42
N SER A 122 28.29 23.03 -1.12
CA SER A 122 27.83 21.99 -2.05
C SER A 122 27.05 20.88 -1.34
N PHE A 123 27.31 20.63 -0.06
CA PHE A 123 26.50 19.71 0.73
C PHE A 123 25.12 20.31 1.01
N THR A 124 25.06 21.56 1.47
CA THR A 124 23.80 22.23 1.79
C THR A 124 22.89 22.40 0.57
N GLU A 125 23.46 22.79 -0.58
CA GLU A 125 22.73 22.91 -1.84
C GLU A 125 22.17 21.55 -2.26
N TRP A 126 22.98 20.51 -2.22
CA TRP A 126 22.50 19.19 -2.61
C TRP A 126 21.39 18.65 -1.69
N PHE A 127 21.52 18.80 -0.38
CA PHE A 127 20.45 18.38 0.53
C PHE A 127 19.17 19.18 0.28
N ALA A 128 19.28 20.47 -0.04
CA ALA A 128 18.13 21.31 -0.39
C ALA A 128 17.48 20.85 -1.71
N GLU A 129 18.26 20.60 -2.76
CA GLU A 129 17.79 20.08 -4.06
C GLU A 129 17.09 18.73 -3.89
N ARG A 130 17.67 17.81 -3.13
CA ARG A 130 17.07 16.49 -2.86
C ARG A 130 15.75 16.61 -2.09
N LEU A 131 15.65 17.54 -1.15
CA LEU A 131 14.41 17.78 -0.40
C LEU A 131 13.35 18.48 -1.25
N ALA A 132 13.74 19.31 -2.22
CA ALA A 132 12.84 19.89 -3.20
C ALA A 132 12.29 18.81 -4.13
N ALA A 133 13.17 18.00 -4.74
CA ALA A 133 12.80 16.91 -5.63
C ALA A 133 11.79 15.93 -4.99
N GLY A 134 12.04 15.49 -3.74
CA GLY A 134 11.11 14.58 -3.06
C GLY A 134 9.75 15.21 -2.67
N ARG A 135 9.69 16.54 -2.51
CA ARG A 135 8.41 17.25 -2.30
C ARG A 135 7.65 17.40 -3.61
N ASP A 136 8.36 17.67 -4.70
CA ASP A 136 7.77 17.80 -6.03
C ASP A 136 7.17 16.46 -6.49
N GLU A 137 7.90 15.35 -6.32
CA GLU A 137 7.40 14.00 -6.64
C GLU A 137 6.14 13.63 -5.84
N ARG A 138 6.11 13.92 -4.53
CA ARG A 138 4.91 13.66 -3.71
C ARG A 138 3.74 14.54 -4.15
N HIS A 139 3.99 15.82 -4.41
CA HIS A 139 2.96 16.74 -4.86
C HIS A 139 2.38 16.31 -6.21
N GLU A 140 3.24 15.86 -7.12
CA GLU A 140 2.89 15.34 -8.42
C GLU A 140 2.06 14.05 -8.33
N ARG A 141 2.41 13.13 -7.41
CA ARG A 141 1.59 11.93 -7.12
C ARG A 141 0.22 12.31 -6.57
N GLU A 142 0.15 13.29 -5.68
CA GLU A 142 -1.12 13.78 -5.13
C GLU A 142 -1.98 14.48 -6.20
N GLU A 143 -1.36 15.24 -7.11
CA GLU A 143 -2.05 15.85 -8.25
C GLU A 143 -2.56 14.79 -9.23
N THR A 144 -1.71 13.82 -9.57
CA THR A 144 -2.05 12.69 -10.42
C THR A 144 -3.19 11.87 -9.81
N GLY A 145 -3.16 11.61 -8.50
CA GLY A 145 -4.25 10.94 -7.78
C GLY A 145 -5.58 11.68 -7.91
N ARG A 146 -5.58 13.01 -7.74
CA ARG A 146 -6.78 13.83 -7.96
C ARG A 146 -7.30 13.76 -9.40
N LEU A 147 -6.40 13.78 -10.39
CA LEU A 147 -6.78 13.66 -11.81
C LEU A 147 -7.40 12.30 -12.10
N LEU A 148 -6.76 11.21 -11.65
CA LEU A 148 -7.27 9.84 -11.82
C LEU A 148 -8.67 9.69 -11.20
N ARG A 149 -8.87 10.21 -9.98
CA ARG A 149 -10.19 10.20 -9.34
C ARG A 149 -11.24 10.97 -10.16
N MET A 150 -10.92 12.18 -10.62
CA MET A 150 -11.85 12.97 -11.45
C MET A 150 -12.20 12.25 -12.76
N VAL A 151 -11.24 11.56 -13.39
CA VAL A 151 -11.50 10.76 -14.59
C VAL A 151 -12.40 9.57 -14.28
N GLY A 152 -12.12 8.82 -13.21
CA GLY A 152 -12.95 7.68 -12.79
C GLY A 152 -14.38 8.08 -12.43
N GLU A 153 -14.57 9.24 -11.81
CA GLU A 153 -15.90 9.80 -11.48
C GLU A 153 -16.61 10.47 -12.68
N GLY A 154 -15.95 10.56 -13.84
CA GLY A 154 -16.50 11.24 -15.03
C GLY A 154 -16.54 12.77 -14.92
N LEU A 155 -15.80 13.36 -13.98
CA LEU A 155 -15.66 14.81 -13.79
C LEU A 155 -14.59 15.44 -14.69
N ALA A 156 -13.70 14.63 -15.28
CA ALA A 156 -12.67 15.06 -16.22
C ALA A 156 -12.60 14.11 -17.43
N SER A 157 -12.18 14.67 -18.58
CA SER A 157 -11.86 13.86 -19.77
C SER A 157 -10.60 13.03 -19.52
N VAL A 158 -10.59 11.78 -19.99
CA VAL A 158 -9.42 10.89 -19.89
C VAL A 158 -8.20 11.41 -20.65
N GLU A 159 -8.39 12.28 -21.66
CA GLU A 159 -7.29 12.88 -22.43
C GLU A 159 -6.34 13.74 -21.58
N VAL A 160 -6.75 14.18 -20.37
CA VAL A 160 -5.84 14.88 -19.45
C VAL A 160 -4.69 13.99 -18.94
N LEU A 161 -4.84 12.67 -19.06
CA LEU A 161 -3.84 11.68 -18.69
C LEU A 161 -2.86 11.35 -19.82
N ARG A 162 -3.17 11.72 -21.08
CA ARG A 162 -2.36 11.42 -22.27
C ARG A 162 -0.88 11.79 -22.08
N PRO A 163 -0.51 13.00 -21.65
CA PRO A 163 0.90 13.37 -21.50
C PRO A 163 1.64 12.45 -20.52
N ARG A 164 1.01 12.10 -19.40
CA ARG A 164 1.60 11.23 -18.37
C ARG A 164 1.78 9.80 -18.88
N ILE A 165 0.83 9.31 -19.67
CA ILE A 165 0.86 7.97 -20.28
C ILE A 165 1.99 7.91 -21.32
N ASP A 166 2.11 8.94 -22.16
CA ASP A 166 3.15 9.05 -23.18
C ASP A 166 4.54 9.17 -22.53
N ASP A 167 4.70 10.00 -21.49
CA ASP A 167 5.94 10.18 -20.74
C ASP A 167 6.37 8.89 -20.01
N ALA A 168 5.41 8.11 -19.53
CA ALA A 168 5.65 6.79 -18.93
C ALA A 168 5.92 5.70 -19.98
N GLY A 169 5.72 5.97 -21.27
CA GLY A 169 5.96 5.02 -22.36
C GLY A 169 4.98 3.85 -22.40
N LEU A 170 3.77 4.02 -21.88
CA LEU A 170 2.74 2.98 -21.83
C LEU A 170 2.00 2.84 -23.17
N ASP A 171 1.61 1.62 -23.54
CA ASP A 171 0.77 1.36 -24.71
C ASP A 171 -0.68 1.81 -24.44
N PRO A 172 -1.19 2.86 -25.13
CA PRO A 172 -2.53 3.37 -24.92
C PRO A 172 -3.65 2.41 -25.37
N ALA A 173 -3.33 1.29 -26.03
CA ALA A 173 -4.29 0.29 -26.45
C ALA A 173 -4.57 -0.80 -25.40
N ALA A 174 -3.74 -0.92 -24.36
CA ALA A 174 -3.76 -2.03 -23.41
C ALA A 174 -3.64 -1.59 -21.93
N LEU A 175 -4.10 -0.38 -21.62
CA LEU A 175 -4.02 0.19 -20.27
C LEU A 175 -4.98 -0.50 -19.30
N LEU A 176 -4.55 -0.65 -18.05
CA LEU A 176 -5.37 -1.01 -16.91
C LEU A 176 -5.05 -0.15 -15.68
N ALA A 177 -6.01 -0.03 -14.78
CA ALA A 177 -5.81 0.59 -13.48
C ALA A 177 -5.63 -0.46 -12.38
N VAL A 178 -4.70 -0.22 -11.46
CA VAL A 178 -4.49 -1.03 -10.25
C VAL A 178 -4.62 -0.13 -9.04
N ALA A 179 -5.58 -0.41 -8.16
CA ALA A 179 -5.77 0.29 -6.90
C ALA A 179 -5.16 -0.52 -5.75
N MET A 180 -4.41 0.14 -4.87
CA MET A 180 -3.68 -0.49 -3.76
C MET A 180 -3.42 0.51 -2.62
N PRO A 181 -3.02 0.08 -1.41
CA PRO A 181 -2.40 0.99 -0.45
C PRO A 181 -1.13 1.65 -1.02
N PRO A 182 -0.75 2.87 -0.62
CA PRO A 182 0.45 3.53 -1.11
C PRO A 182 1.69 2.62 -1.02
N PRO A 183 2.35 2.31 -2.15
CA PRO A 183 3.48 1.39 -2.16
C PRO A 183 4.71 2.05 -1.51
N GLU A 184 5.57 1.23 -0.90
CA GLU A 184 6.85 1.69 -0.35
C GLU A 184 7.92 1.90 -1.44
N GLU A 185 7.79 1.18 -2.55
CA GLU A 185 8.68 1.23 -3.70
C GLU A 185 7.98 1.87 -4.90
N ASP A 186 8.77 2.46 -5.79
CA ASP A 186 8.25 3.03 -7.03
C ASP A 186 7.89 1.92 -8.01
N LEU A 187 6.66 1.99 -8.51
CA LEU A 187 6.13 1.06 -9.49
C LEU A 187 6.18 1.69 -10.88
N PRO A 188 6.53 0.92 -11.93
CA PRO A 188 6.55 1.42 -13.29
C PRO A 188 5.13 1.76 -13.77
N GLY A 189 4.95 2.99 -14.27
CA GLY A 189 3.68 3.48 -14.79
C GLY A 189 3.30 4.85 -14.23
N VAL A 190 2.04 5.23 -14.38
CA VAL A 190 1.53 6.51 -13.87
C VAL A 190 0.91 6.28 -12.49
N LEU A 191 1.63 6.66 -11.44
CA LEU A 191 1.21 6.48 -10.06
C LEU A 191 0.61 7.77 -9.49
N GLY A 192 -0.65 7.69 -9.07
CA GLY A 192 -1.33 8.73 -8.31
C GLY A 192 -1.68 8.26 -6.89
N VAL A 193 -1.64 9.17 -5.93
CA VAL A 193 -2.04 8.88 -4.53
C VAL A 193 -3.15 9.84 -4.11
N ASP A 194 -4.24 9.31 -3.57
CA ASP A 194 -5.31 10.08 -2.96
C ASP A 194 -5.64 9.49 -1.57
N GLY A 195 -5.23 10.19 -0.51
CA GLY A 195 -5.40 9.73 0.86
C GLY A 195 -4.61 8.44 1.15
N ASP A 196 -5.34 7.37 1.50
CA ASP A 196 -4.80 6.05 1.86
C ASP A 196 -4.80 5.04 0.69
N THR A 197 -5.05 5.54 -0.52
CA THR A 197 -5.21 4.73 -1.71
C THR A 197 -4.32 5.28 -2.81
N ALA A 198 -3.53 4.41 -3.43
CA ALA A 198 -2.77 4.68 -4.63
C ALA A 198 -3.42 3.99 -5.83
N ILE A 199 -3.34 4.64 -6.98
CA ILE A 199 -3.80 4.10 -8.26
C ILE A 199 -2.61 4.16 -9.22
N LEU A 200 -2.27 3.01 -9.79
CA LEU A 200 -1.29 2.87 -10.84
C LEU A 200 -2.00 2.64 -12.19
N ILE A 201 -1.64 3.40 -13.22
CA ILE A 201 -1.95 3.07 -14.61
C ILE A 201 -0.75 2.38 -15.24
N THR A 202 -0.98 1.24 -15.86
CA THR A 202 0.04 0.38 -16.49
C THR A 202 -0.55 -0.36 -17.68
N ASP A 203 0.29 -0.96 -18.52
CA ASP A 203 -0.07 -1.76 -19.70
C ASP A 203 0.42 -3.22 -19.60
N GLY A 204 1.01 -3.59 -18.47
CA GLY A 204 1.56 -4.93 -18.21
C GLY A 204 0.91 -5.63 -17.04
N ASP A 205 0.95 -6.96 -17.06
CA ASP A 205 0.61 -7.79 -15.90
C ASP A 205 1.81 -7.87 -14.95
N GLY A 206 1.59 -7.61 -13.65
CA GLY A 206 2.63 -7.55 -12.63
C GLY A 206 2.24 -8.24 -11.33
N GLY A 207 3.25 -8.57 -10.51
CA GLY A 207 3.05 -8.95 -9.11
C GLY A 207 2.76 -7.69 -8.30
N TRP A 208 1.49 -7.42 -8.05
CA TRP A 208 1.07 -6.19 -7.35
C TRP A 208 1.12 -6.36 -5.83
N PRO A 209 1.40 -5.27 -5.09
CA PRO A 209 1.31 -5.28 -3.63
C PRO A 209 -0.06 -5.75 -3.16
N GLU A 210 -0.10 -6.68 -2.20
CA GLU A 210 -1.36 -7.14 -1.61
C GLU A 210 -1.72 -6.29 -0.38
N PRO A 211 -2.98 -5.83 -0.24
CA PRO A 211 -4.11 -6.07 -1.14
C PRO A 211 -4.12 -5.16 -2.37
N ALA A 212 -4.56 -5.68 -3.53
CA ALA A 212 -4.74 -4.92 -4.76
C ALA A 212 -6.05 -5.24 -5.49
N GLY A 213 -6.65 -4.23 -6.09
CA GLY A 213 -7.77 -4.36 -7.02
C GLY A 213 -7.36 -3.99 -8.42
N ILE A 214 -7.67 -4.85 -9.40
CA ILE A 214 -7.24 -4.70 -10.79
C ILE A 214 -8.46 -4.46 -11.67
N GLY A 215 -8.46 -3.35 -12.40
CA GLY A 215 -9.46 -3.03 -13.42
C GLY A 215 -9.25 -3.86 -14.68
N SER A 216 -10.27 -3.92 -15.55
CA SER A 216 -10.11 -4.58 -16.84
C SER A 216 -9.19 -3.78 -17.77
N PRO A 217 -8.36 -4.46 -18.59
CA PRO A 217 -7.48 -3.80 -19.55
C PRO A 217 -8.26 -3.33 -20.78
N GLY A 218 -7.80 -2.24 -21.39
CA GLY A 218 -8.38 -1.72 -22.62
C GLY A 218 -7.70 -0.46 -23.14
N PRO A 219 -8.23 0.12 -24.24
CA PRO A 219 -7.72 1.38 -24.78
C PRO A 219 -7.94 2.56 -23.82
N LEU A 220 -7.32 3.71 -24.09
CA LEU A 220 -7.41 4.89 -23.23
C LEU A 220 -8.84 5.29 -22.81
N ASP A 221 -9.80 5.23 -23.73
CA ASP A 221 -11.20 5.55 -23.46
C ASP A 221 -11.90 4.55 -22.52
N HIS A 222 -11.32 3.36 -22.33
CA HIS A 222 -11.75 2.35 -21.35
C HIS A 222 -11.20 2.61 -19.93
N LEU A 223 -10.18 3.46 -19.78
CA LEU A 223 -9.53 3.71 -18.50
C LEU A 223 -10.47 4.21 -17.38
N PRO A 224 -11.49 5.06 -17.62
CA PRO A 224 -12.45 5.44 -16.58
C PRO A 224 -13.21 4.24 -15.98
N LEU A 225 -13.55 3.25 -16.81
CA LEU A 225 -14.17 2.01 -16.34
C LEU A 225 -13.16 1.19 -15.53
N SER A 226 -11.95 1.00 -16.04
CA SER A 226 -10.88 0.29 -15.34
C SER A 226 -10.57 0.90 -13.97
N LEU A 227 -10.57 2.24 -13.85
CA LEU A 227 -10.42 2.98 -12.58
C LEU A 227 -11.54 2.66 -11.59
N THR A 228 -12.78 2.64 -12.06
CA THR A 228 -13.94 2.32 -11.20
C THR A 228 -13.88 0.87 -10.74
N GLU A 229 -13.53 -0.05 -11.63
CA GLU A 229 -13.41 -1.48 -11.36
C GLU A 229 -12.26 -1.79 -10.39
N SER A 230 -11.10 -1.14 -10.53
CA SER A 230 -9.94 -1.37 -9.68
C SER A 230 -10.22 -0.96 -8.23
N LEU A 231 -10.87 0.18 -8.00
CA LEU A 231 -11.31 0.62 -6.67
C LEU A 231 -12.33 -0.35 -6.06
N ALA A 232 -13.33 -0.74 -6.86
CA ALA A 232 -14.31 -1.75 -6.49
C ALA A 232 -13.66 -3.10 -6.11
N ALA A 233 -12.58 -3.46 -6.81
CA ALA A 233 -11.84 -4.69 -6.56
C ALA A 233 -10.95 -4.56 -5.31
N LEU A 234 -10.36 -3.39 -5.06
CA LEU A 234 -9.56 -3.12 -3.86
C LEU A 234 -10.42 -3.24 -2.59
N ASP A 235 -11.66 -2.74 -2.62
CA ASP A 235 -12.59 -2.91 -1.50
C ASP A 235 -12.91 -4.38 -1.22
N ALA A 236 -12.96 -5.23 -2.25
CA ALA A 236 -13.09 -6.67 -2.08
C ALA A 236 -11.79 -7.29 -1.54
N ALA A 237 -10.64 -6.92 -2.11
CA ALA A 237 -9.32 -7.39 -1.73
C ALA A 237 -8.98 -7.07 -0.27
N ARG A 238 -9.36 -5.89 0.24
CA ARG A 238 -9.22 -5.49 1.64
C ARG A 238 -9.94 -6.43 2.62
N ARG A 239 -10.98 -7.14 2.19
CA ARG A 239 -11.73 -8.10 3.03
C ARG A 239 -11.14 -9.50 3.00
N THR A 240 -10.52 -9.91 1.90
CA THR A 240 -10.02 -11.28 1.70
C THR A 240 -8.52 -11.41 1.88
N GLY A 241 -7.76 -10.31 1.77
CA GLY A 241 -6.30 -10.29 1.81
C GLY A 241 -5.70 -10.93 0.56
N GLY A 242 -5.51 -10.15 -0.50
CA GLY A 242 -4.91 -10.63 -1.76
C GLY A 242 -5.19 -9.71 -2.94
N VAL A 243 -5.08 -10.25 -4.16
CA VAL A 243 -5.41 -9.56 -5.40
C VAL A 243 -6.80 -9.95 -5.89
N VAL A 244 -7.60 -8.98 -6.34
CA VAL A 244 -8.92 -9.20 -6.95
C VAL A 244 -8.96 -8.52 -8.31
N HIS A 245 -9.42 -9.22 -9.35
CA HIS A 245 -9.64 -8.62 -10.67
C HIS A 245 -11.09 -8.19 -10.86
N ALA A 246 -11.32 -7.23 -11.76
CA ALA A 246 -12.64 -6.77 -12.17
C ALA A 246 -13.55 -7.93 -12.62
N ALA A 247 -12.99 -8.91 -13.35
CA ALA A 247 -13.71 -10.09 -13.80
C ALA A 247 -14.25 -10.94 -12.63
N ASP A 248 -13.54 -10.97 -11.49
CA ASP A 248 -13.99 -11.68 -10.29
C ASP A 248 -15.21 -11.00 -9.66
N LEU A 249 -15.35 -9.68 -9.85
CA LEU A 249 -16.49 -8.90 -9.36
C LEU A 249 -17.78 -9.16 -10.12
N ALA A 250 -17.69 -9.58 -11.39
CA ALA A 250 -18.85 -9.90 -12.21
C ALA A 250 -19.49 -11.25 -11.87
N THR A 251 -19.01 -11.94 -10.83
CA THR A 251 -19.58 -13.21 -10.38
C THR A 251 -20.76 -13.00 -9.42
N PHE A 252 -21.72 -13.93 -9.46
CA PHE A 252 -22.87 -13.91 -8.53
C PHE A 252 -22.42 -13.85 -7.06
N GLN A 253 -21.37 -14.58 -6.70
CA GLN A 253 -20.84 -14.61 -5.34
C GLN A 253 -20.18 -13.29 -4.93
N ALA A 254 -19.40 -12.66 -5.82
CA ALA A 254 -18.79 -11.36 -5.53
C ALA A 254 -19.83 -10.25 -5.42
N LEU A 255 -20.88 -10.27 -6.26
CA LEU A 255 -21.99 -9.31 -6.17
C LEU A 255 -22.65 -9.38 -4.79
N LEU A 256 -23.03 -10.59 -4.34
CA LEU A 256 -23.62 -10.76 -3.01
C LEU A 256 -22.62 -10.43 -1.89
N GLY A 257 -21.32 -10.65 -2.12
CA GLY A 257 -20.22 -10.28 -1.25
C GLY A 257 -20.20 -8.80 -0.83
N ARG A 258 -20.70 -7.92 -1.70
CA ARG A 258 -20.70 -6.44 -1.55
C ARG A 258 -21.91 -5.91 -0.80
N LEU A 259 -22.99 -6.70 -0.71
CA LEU A 259 -24.19 -6.30 0.02
C LEU A 259 -23.92 -6.34 1.53
N ASP A 260 -24.41 -5.34 2.25
CA ASP A 260 -24.29 -5.29 3.70
C ASP A 260 -25.31 -6.22 4.41
N GLN A 261 -25.19 -6.34 5.73
CA GLN A 261 -26.05 -7.24 6.50
C GLN A 261 -27.52 -6.81 6.48
N ASP A 262 -27.80 -5.51 6.38
CA ASP A 262 -29.15 -4.97 6.41
C ASP A 262 -29.86 -5.20 5.07
N GLN A 263 -29.14 -5.10 3.96
CA GLN A 263 -29.61 -5.42 2.61
C GLN A 263 -29.92 -6.92 2.46
N LEU A 264 -29.16 -7.79 3.14
CA LEU A 264 -29.39 -9.24 3.13
C LEU A 264 -30.44 -9.70 4.16
N ALA A 265 -30.76 -8.88 5.17
CA ALA A 265 -31.66 -9.24 6.27
C ALA A 265 -33.06 -9.71 5.79
N PRO A 266 -33.73 -9.06 4.81
CA PRO A 266 -35.03 -9.53 4.33
C PRO A 266 -34.99 -10.95 3.77
N PHE A 267 -33.93 -11.33 3.06
CA PHE A 267 -33.76 -12.70 2.53
C PHE A 267 -33.51 -13.70 3.66
N ILE A 268 -32.74 -13.31 4.68
CA ILE A 268 -32.50 -14.15 5.85
C ILE A 268 -33.80 -14.38 6.61
N ASP A 269 -34.54 -13.31 6.92
CA ASP A 269 -35.68 -13.36 7.83
C ASP A 269 -36.94 -13.93 7.17
N GLN A 270 -37.16 -13.68 5.87
CA GLN A 270 -38.36 -14.13 5.18
C GLN A 270 -38.20 -15.50 4.50
N ILE A 271 -36.96 -15.94 4.25
CA ILE A 271 -36.72 -17.16 3.48
C ILE A 271 -35.89 -18.16 4.29
N ALA A 272 -34.68 -17.79 4.69
CA ALA A 272 -33.79 -18.75 5.35
C ALA A 272 -34.28 -19.18 6.74
N ARG A 273 -34.69 -18.21 7.57
CA ARG A 273 -35.12 -18.44 8.95
C ARG A 273 -36.38 -19.32 9.04
N PRO A 274 -37.46 -19.09 8.27
CA PRO A 274 -38.62 -19.98 8.29
C PRO A 274 -38.31 -21.43 7.91
N LEU A 275 -37.34 -21.65 7.00
CA LEU A 275 -36.92 -23.00 6.62
C LEU A 275 -36.12 -23.68 7.74
N ALA A 276 -35.20 -22.95 8.37
CA ALA A 276 -34.40 -23.46 9.50
C ALA A 276 -35.30 -23.78 10.71
N ASP A 277 -36.19 -22.86 11.08
CA ASP A 277 -37.11 -23.03 12.20
C ASP A 277 -38.03 -24.25 11.98
N TYR A 278 -38.46 -24.48 10.73
CA TYR A 278 -39.28 -25.64 10.39
C TYR A 278 -38.50 -26.95 10.46
N ASP A 279 -37.26 -26.97 9.96
CA ASP A 279 -36.37 -28.13 10.05
C ASP A 279 -36.10 -28.51 11.51
N ASP A 280 -35.82 -27.52 12.37
CA ASP A 280 -35.58 -27.74 13.80
C ASP A 280 -36.84 -28.26 14.53
N ALA A 281 -38.01 -27.69 14.23
CA ALA A 281 -39.26 -28.07 14.89
C ALA A 281 -39.81 -29.43 14.43
N HIS A 282 -39.54 -29.85 13.19
CA HIS A 282 -40.16 -31.05 12.59
C HIS A 282 -39.16 -32.15 12.23
N GLY A 283 -37.87 -31.95 12.48
CA GLY A 283 -36.81 -32.89 12.12
C GLY A 283 -36.69 -33.08 10.60
N THR A 284 -37.06 -32.06 9.81
CA THR A 284 -36.95 -32.12 8.35
C THR A 284 -35.58 -31.66 7.87
N ARG A 285 -35.37 -31.69 6.55
CA ARG A 285 -34.12 -31.33 5.87
C ARG A 285 -34.38 -30.45 4.66
N LEU A 286 -35.27 -29.48 4.79
CA LEU A 286 -35.68 -28.57 3.73
C LEU A 286 -34.53 -27.64 3.31
N VAL A 287 -33.71 -27.17 4.25
CA VAL A 287 -32.54 -26.33 3.95
C VAL A 287 -31.52 -27.12 3.09
N GLU A 288 -31.19 -28.35 3.48
CA GLU A 288 -30.32 -29.25 2.70
C GLU A 288 -30.94 -29.57 1.33
N THR A 289 -32.26 -29.78 1.29
CA THR A 289 -32.99 -30.07 0.05
C THR A 289 -32.90 -28.88 -0.90
N LEU A 290 -33.14 -27.66 -0.42
CA LEU A 290 -33.08 -26.44 -1.21
C LEU A 290 -31.66 -26.19 -1.74
N ARG A 291 -30.65 -26.29 -0.88
CA ARG A 291 -29.24 -26.13 -1.27
C ARG A 291 -28.87 -27.11 -2.39
N THR A 292 -29.16 -28.40 -2.19
CA THR A 292 -28.86 -29.43 -3.20
C THR A 292 -29.64 -29.21 -4.49
N PHE A 293 -30.89 -28.75 -4.39
CA PHE A 293 -31.71 -28.44 -5.55
C PHE A 293 -31.12 -27.29 -6.38
N LEU A 294 -30.66 -26.22 -5.72
CA LEU A 294 -29.98 -25.09 -6.36
C LEU A 294 -28.63 -25.52 -6.96
N ASP A 295 -27.83 -26.32 -6.25
CA ASP A 295 -26.54 -26.85 -6.73
C ASP A 295 -26.70 -27.74 -7.97
N LYS A 296 -27.88 -28.36 -8.16
CA LYS A 296 -28.24 -29.14 -9.36
C LYS A 296 -29.00 -28.33 -10.41
N GLY A 297 -28.94 -27.00 -10.35
CA GLY A 297 -29.55 -26.10 -11.35
C GLY A 297 -31.08 -26.13 -11.35
N GLY A 298 -31.70 -26.54 -10.25
CA GLY A 298 -33.14 -26.69 -10.13
C GLY A 298 -33.73 -27.93 -10.82
N ALA A 299 -32.89 -28.92 -11.13
CA ALA A 299 -33.34 -30.17 -11.75
C ALA A 299 -33.88 -31.17 -10.72
N VAL A 300 -35.19 -31.43 -10.74
CA VAL A 300 -35.87 -32.38 -9.82
C VAL A 300 -35.23 -33.77 -9.90
N GLY A 301 -35.02 -34.32 -11.10
CA GLY A 301 -34.47 -35.68 -11.26
C GLY A 301 -33.02 -35.82 -10.79
N ALA A 302 -32.17 -34.80 -11.00
CA ALA A 302 -30.79 -34.81 -10.51
C ALA A 302 -30.74 -34.68 -8.98
N THR A 303 -31.58 -33.82 -8.42
CA THR A 303 -31.69 -33.59 -6.98
C THR A 303 -32.22 -34.80 -6.24
N SER A 304 -33.27 -35.46 -6.75
CA SER A 304 -33.82 -36.69 -6.18
C SER A 304 -32.77 -37.80 -6.07
N ARG A 305 -31.94 -37.97 -7.11
CA ARG A 305 -30.83 -38.94 -7.08
C ARG A 305 -29.76 -38.55 -6.06
N ALA A 306 -29.37 -37.27 -6.02
CA ALA A 306 -28.35 -36.78 -5.08
C ALA A 306 -28.77 -36.94 -3.62
N LEU A 307 -30.06 -36.79 -3.31
CA LEU A 307 -30.62 -36.94 -1.97
C LEU A 307 -31.17 -38.34 -1.65
N TYR A 308 -31.06 -39.29 -2.58
CA TYR A 308 -31.67 -40.62 -2.49
C TYR A 308 -33.18 -40.58 -2.16
N LEU A 309 -33.90 -39.62 -2.74
CA LEU A 309 -35.34 -39.42 -2.56
C LEU A 309 -36.11 -39.83 -3.81
N HIS A 310 -37.33 -40.35 -3.62
CA HIS A 310 -38.27 -40.50 -4.73
C HIS A 310 -38.66 -39.11 -5.30
N PRO A 311 -38.84 -38.94 -6.64
CA PRO A 311 -39.21 -37.65 -7.24
C PRO A 311 -40.45 -36.99 -6.64
N ASN A 312 -41.46 -37.77 -6.26
CA ASN A 312 -42.66 -37.23 -5.61
C ASN A 312 -42.36 -36.65 -4.22
N THR A 313 -41.54 -37.34 -3.43
CA THR A 313 -41.11 -36.85 -2.11
C THR A 313 -40.35 -35.54 -2.23
N LEU A 314 -39.48 -35.41 -3.23
CA LEU A 314 -38.80 -34.14 -3.51
C LEU A 314 -39.80 -33.04 -3.88
N ARG A 315 -40.77 -33.30 -4.77
CA ARG A 315 -41.81 -32.32 -5.11
C ARG A 315 -42.62 -31.88 -3.90
N HIS A 316 -42.95 -32.79 -2.99
CA HIS A 316 -43.61 -32.43 -1.73
C HIS A 316 -42.73 -31.51 -0.86
N ARG A 317 -41.42 -31.76 -0.76
CA ARG A 317 -40.49 -30.86 -0.04
C ARG A 317 -40.39 -29.48 -0.70
N LEU A 318 -40.31 -29.42 -2.03
CA LEU A 318 -40.28 -28.15 -2.76
C LEU A 318 -41.58 -27.35 -2.57
N SER A 319 -42.74 -28.03 -2.59
CA SER A 319 -44.04 -27.40 -2.29
C SER A 319 -44.11 -26.92 -0.83
N ARG A 320 -43.49 -27.63 0.12
CA ARG A 320 -43.39 -27.16 1.50
C ARG A 320 -42.51 -25.91 1.61
N ILE A 321 -41.38 -25.87 0.89
CA ILE A 321 -40.51 -24.68 0.83
C ILE A 321 -41.29 -23.47 0.28
N GLU A 322 -42.08 -23.67 -0.78
CA GLU A 322 -42.96 -22.64 -1.32
C GLU A 322 -43.98 -22.14 -0.30
N ALA A 323 -44.64 -23.06 0.41
CA ALA A 323 -45.62 -22.70 1.44
C ALA A 323 -45.02 -21.91 2.62
N LEU A 324 -43.76 -22.18 2.99
CA LEU A 324 -43.08 -21.52 4.11
C LEU A 324 -42.49 -20.17 3.75
N THR A 325 -42.04 -20.01 2.51
CA THR A 325 -41.28 -18.82 2.08
C THR A 325 -42.08 -17.89 1.16
N GLY A 326 -43.21 -18.36 0.63
CA GLY A 326 -43.96 -17.69 -0.43
C GLY A 326 -43.25 -17.67 -1.78
N ARG A 327 -42.18 -18.46 -1.95
CA ARG A 327 -41.32 -18.48 -3.14
C ARG A 327 -41.33 -19.85 -3.79
N ASN A 328 -41.71 -19.93 -5.06
CA ASN A 328 -41.77 -21.20 -5.78
C ASN A 328 -40.39 -21.62 -6.30
N PRO A 329 -39.79 -22.73 -5.81
CA PRO A 329 -38.46 -23.15 -6.25
C PRO A 329 -38.39 -23.58 -7.72
N LEU A 330 -39.51 -23.74 -8.42
CA LEU A 330 -39.51 -24.06 -9.85
C LEU A 330 -39.51 -22.80 -10.73
N GLN A 331 -39.85 -21.63 -10.18
CA GLN A 331 -39.82 -20.35 -10.87
C GLN A 331 -38.43 -19.73 -10.80
N PHE A 332 -38.00 -19.09 -11.89
CA PHE A 332 -36.64 -18.56 -11.98
C PHE A 332 -36.38 -17.43 -10.97
N GLU A 333 -37.23 -16.40 -10.92
CA GLU A 333 -37.05 -15.24 -10.03
C GLU A 333 -37.04 -15.67 -8.55
N ASP A 334 -37.94 -16.56 -8.18
CA ASP A 334 -38.01 -17.11 -6.82
C ASP A 334 -36.80 -17.98 -6.48
N ARG A 335 -36.25 -18.74 -7.43
CA ARG A 335 -34.98 -19.45 -7.23
C ARG A 335 -33.82 -18.50 -6.96
N VAL A 336 -33.77 -17.34 -7.61
CA VAL A 336 -32.73 -16.35 -7.34
C VAL A 336 -32.85 -15.85 -5.90
N ALA A 337 -34.06 -15.49 -5.45
CA ALA A 337 -34.29 -15.09 -4.06
C ALA A 337 -33.90 -16.19 -3.04
N LEU A 338 -34.26 -17.44 -3.32
CA LEU A 338 -33.89 -18.62 -2.53
C LEU A 338 -32.36 -18.86 -2.52
N ALA A 339 -31.68 -18.62 -3.64
CA ALA A 339 -30.23 -18.73 -3.75
C ALA A 339 -29.50 -17.64 -2.94
N ILE A 340 -29.99 -16.40 -3.00
CA ILE A 340 -29.47 -15.29 -2.17
C ILE A 340 -29.60 -15.67 -0.68
N ALA A 341 -30.78 -16.11 -0.25
CA ALA A 341 -31.01 -16.52 1.14
C ALA A 341 -30.07 -17.65 1.58
N THR A 342 -29.88 -18.67 0.74
CA THR A 342 -28.99 -19.81 1.02
C THR A 342 -27.51 -19.39 1.12
N TRP A 343 -27.08 -18.48 0.25
CA TRP A 343 -25.73 -17.91 0.29
C TRP A 343 -25.49 -17.08 1.55
N SER A 344 -26.45 -16.22 1.93
CA SER A 344 -26.35 -15.32 3.09
C SER A 344 -26.14 -16.05 4.42
N VAL A 345 -26.81 -17.20 4.61
CA VAL A 345 -26.62 -18.04 5.81
C VAL A 345 -25.25 -18.70 5.83
N SER A 346 -24.77 -19.18 4.68
CA SER A 346 -23.48 -19.85 4.57
C SER A 346 -22.30 -18.92 4.92
N ARG A 347 -22.45 -17.62 4.65
CA ARG A 347 -21.45 -16.59 5.01
C ARG A 347 -21.33 -16.38 6.52
N ARG A 348 -22.43 -16.46 7.29
CA ARG A 348 -22.39 -16.32 8.76
C ARG A 348 -21.72 -17.50 9.47
N GLY A 349 -21.75 -18.70 8.88
CA GLY A 349 -21.08 -19.88 9.41
C GLY A 349 -19.56 -19.90 9.19
N ALA A 350 -19.02 -19.00 8.35
CA ALA A 350 -17.61 -18.93 7.98
C ALA A 350 -16.82 -17.80 8.67
N SER A 351 -17.48 -16.97 9.51
CA SER A 351 -16.76 -15.98 10.32
C SER A 351 -15.98 -16.70 11.43
N PRO A 352 -14.64 -16.59 11.49
CA PRO A 352 -13.90 -17.07 12.64
C PRO A 352 -14.30 -16.24 13.86
N SER A 353 -14.56 -16.95 14.95
CA SER A 353 -14.90 -16.38 16.27
C SER A 353 -13.75 -15.58 16.86
#